data_AF-A0A3D2TPX8-F1
#
_entry.id   AF-A0A3D2TPX8-F1
#
_cell.length_a   1.000
_cell.length_b   1.000
_cell.length_c   1.000
_cell.angle_alpha   90.00
_cell.angle_beta   90.00
_cell.angle_gamma   90.00
#
_symmetry.space_group_name_H-M   'P 1'
#
loop_
_entity.id
_entity.type
_entity.pdbx_description
1 polymer ?
#
loop_
_entity_poly.entity_id
_entity_poly.type
_entity_poly.pdbx_seq_one_letter_code
_entity_poly.pdbx_strand_id
1 'polypeptide(L)'
;RDIELNYLGDTFDHPLQKVGDTLIHVRRPRDKAGAIVAAMQTSSGQTTWETKLAVPLAGAPAVDAIGARITALTASGAAFLLDRQAMSRRVQDDAAMLKISARRSIPALTNCVDLGQGRLAACNVGSDVLLHFRPNDPRSPLKTTKLASPASCSPCVWGELIVVPTQVGQVFLFNSETGKQMGSPFQHPLTPNSESNWLPPAIYRPGKDSQLILSDGNRALYRLNRSATPQPHLQAEVEGEVGPSPFNTRLSVI
;
A
#
# COMPACT_ATOMS: atom_id res chain seq x y z
N ARG A 1 -10.75 1.99 -28.48
CA ARG A 1 -11.06 2.28 -27.07
C ARG A 1 -12.57 2.24 -26.97
N ASP A 2 -13.11 1.34 -26.17
CA ASP A 2 -14.56 1.22 -25.98
C ASP A 2 -14.96 2.11 -24.80
N ILE A 3 -15.82 3.10 -25.05
CA ILE A 3 -16.28 4.06 -24.03
C ILE A 3 -17.04 3.32 -22.92
N GLU A 4 -17.80 2.29 -23.25
CA GLU A 4 -18.57 1.54 -22.24
C GLU A 4 -17.63 0.82 -21.27
N LEU A 5 -16.53 0.25 -21.77
CA LEU A 5 -15.54 -0.40 -20.92
C LEU A 5 -14.69 0.58 -20.09
N ASN A 6 -14.48 1.81 -20.58
CA ASN A 6 -13.60 2.77 -19.90
C ASN A 6 -14.24 3.46 -18.69
N TYR A 7 -15.57 3.52 -18.63
CA TYR A 7 -16.31 4.23 -17.58
C TYR A 7 -17.30 3.34 -16.82
N LEU A 8 -17.24 2.01 -17.04
CA LEU A 8 -18.16 1.07 -16.40
C LEU A 8 -18.04 1.13 -14.87
N GLY A 9 -19.15 1.46 -14.21
CA GLY A 9 -19.23 1.57 -12.75
C GLY A 9 -18.76 2.91 -12.18
N ASP A 10 -18.32 3.85 -13.03
CA ASP A 10 -18.02 5.20 -12.59
C ASP A 10 -19.30 5.96 -12.24
N THR A 11 -19.20 6.86 -11.26
CA THR A 11 -20.28 7.79 -10.93
C THR A 11 -19.94 9.17 -11.46
N PHE A 12 -20.86 9.78 -12.23
CA PHE A 12 -20.71 11.16 -12.71
C PHE A 12 -21.40 12.11 -11.73
N ASP A 13 -20.60 12.86 -10.96
CA ASP A 13 -21.11 13.68 -9.84
C ASP A 13 -21.65 15.04 -10.28
N HIS A 14 -21.40 15.44 -11.54
CA HIS A 14 -21.85 16.72 -12.08
C HIS A 14 -22.42 16.57 -13.50
N PRO A 15 -23.36 17.46 -13.91
CA PRO A 15 -23.88 17.48 -15.26
C PRO A 15 -22.76 17.66 -16.29
N LEU A 16 -22.79 16.84 -17.34
CA LEU A 16 -21.85 16.93 -18.45
C LEU A 16 -21.94 18.31 -19.10
N GLN A 17 -20.79 18.98 -19.27
CA GLN A 17 -20.71 20.29 -19.92
C GLN A 17 -20.16 20.13 -21.32
N LYS A 18 -20.91 20.53 -22.34
CA LYS A 18 -20.43 20.54 -23.73
C LYS A 18 -20.06 21.96 -24.14
N VAL A 19 -18.84 22.14 -24.63
CA VAL A 19 -18.33 23.40 -25.20
C VAL A 19 -17.71 23.09 -26.55
N GLY A 20 -18.42 23.42 -27.64
CA GLY A 20 -18.01 23.04 -29.00
C GLY A 20 -17.94 21.51 -29.16
N ASP A 21 -16.80 21.00 -29.63
CA ASP A 21 -16.50 19.55 -29.71
C ASP A 21 -15.85 19.01 -28.43
N THR A 22 -15.88 19.73 -27.31
CA THR A 22 -15.33 19.27 -26.03
C THR A 22 -16.45 18.92 -25.05
N LEU A 23 -16.38 17.72 -24.48
CA LEU A 23 -17.17 17.30 -23.33
C LEU A 23 -16.29 17.37 -22.09
N ILE A 24 -16.72 18.12 -21.08
CA ILE A 24 -16.11 18.17 -19.76
C ILE A 24 -16.98 17.36 -18.81
N HIS A 25 -16.36 16.45 -18.06
CA HIS A 25 -17.05 15.63 -17.08
C HIS A 25 -16.28 15.56 -15.76
N VAL A 26 -17.02 15.37 -14.67
CA VAL A 26 -16.48 15.06 -13.35
C VAL A 26 -16.98 13.68 -12.96
N ARG A 27 -16.07 12.75 -12.69
CA ARG A 27 -16.40 11.36 -12.36
C ARG A 27 -15.62 10.86 -11.15
N ARG A 28 -16.21 10.00 -10.34
CA ARG A 28 -15.53 9.15 -9.38
C ARG A 28 -15.38 7.76 -9.97
N PRO A 29 -14.15 7.31 -10.27
CA PRO A 29 -13.96 5.99 -10.82
C PRO A 29 -14.28 4.90 -9.80
N ARG A 30 -14.86 3.79 -10.26
CA ARG A 30 -15.14 2.65 -9.39
C ARG A 30 -13.88 2.16 -8.68
N ASP A 31 -13.98 1.89 -7.38
CA ASP A 31 -12.90 1.33 -6.56
C ASP A 31 -11.60 2.18 -6.55
N LYS A 32 -11.70 3.48 -6.88
CA LYS A 32 -10.62 4.48 -6.80
C LYS A 32 -10.97 5.57 -5.80
N ALA A 33 -9.92 6.22 -5.30
CA ALA A 33 -10.05 7.37 -4.42
C ALA A 33 -9.93 8.69 -5.21
N GLY A 34 -10.69 9.69 -4.78
CA GLY A 34 -10.77 11.01 -5.41
C GLY A 34 -11.70 11.07 -6.61
N ALA A 35 -11.77 12.26 -7.21
CA ALA A 35 -12.54 12.52 -8.42
C ALA A 35 -11.60 12.81 -9.59
N ILE A 36 -12.12 12.66 -10.79
CA ILE A 36 -11.44 12.96 -12.05
C ILE A 36 -12.25 14.02 -12.77
N VAL A 37 -11.59 15.13 -13.10
CA VAL A 37 -12.10 16.09 -14.08
C VAL A 37 -11.35 15.85 -15.38
N ALA A 38 -12.07 15.67 -16.48
CA ALA A 38 -11.45 15.48 -17.77
C ALA A 38 -12.21 16.22 -18.86
N ALA A 39 -11.47 16.60 -19.90
CA ALA A 39 -12.03 17.02 -21.18
C ALA A 39 -11.77 15.93 -22.22
N MET A 40 -12.78 15.66 -23.04
CA MET A 40 -12.69 14.72 -24.15
C MET A 40 -13.37 15.29 -25.40
N GLN A 41 -12.90 14.89 -26.57
CA GLN A 41 -13.54 15.23 -27.84
C GLN A 41 -14.88 14.49 -27.96
N THR A 42 -15.96 15.19 -28.29
CA THR A 42 -17.29 14.56 -28.43
C THR A 42 -17.37 13.64 -29.64
N SER A 43 -16.68 14.00 -30.72
CA SER A 43 -16.62 13.25 -31.97
C SER A 43 -15.88 11.91 -31.85
N SER A 44 -14.74 11.89 -31.16
CA SER A 44 -13.84 10.72 -31.11
C SER A 44 -13.82 9.99 -29.76
N GLY A 45 -14.33 10.63 -28.71
CA GLY A 45 -14.20 10.14 -27.34
C GLY A 45 -12.77 10.20 -26.78
N GLN A 46 -11.83 10.86 -27.46
CA GLN A 46 -10.46 10.97 -27.02
C GLN A 46 -10.34 11.99 -25.87
N THR A 47 -9.81 11.56 -24.73
CA THR A 47 -9.43 12.46 -23.63
C THR A 47 -8.30 13.40 -24.08
N THR A 48 -8.54 14.70 -23.98
CA THR A 48 -7.57 15.77 -24.25
C THR A 48 -6.72 16.06 -23.02
N TRP A 49 -7.35 16.13 -21.85
CA TRP A 49 -6.67 16.25 -20.57
C TRP A 49 -7.48 15.60 -19.45
N GLU A 50 -6.78 15.23 -18.38
CA GLU A 50 -7.36 14.65 -17.18
C GLU A 50 -6.64 15.23 -15.95
N THR A 51 -7.38 15.52 -14.88
CA THR A 51 -6.85 15.95 -13.59
C THR A 51 -7.54 15.17 -12.48
N LYS A 52 -6.73 14.61 -11.58
CA LYS A 52 -7.23 13.93 -10.37
C LYS A 52 -7.33 14.95 -9.24
N LEU A 53 -8.49 15.01 -8.60
CA LEU A 53 -8.80 15.93 -7.52
C LEU A 53 -9.14 15.17 -6.24
N ALA A 54 -8.87 15.81 -5.10
CA ALA A 54 -9.24 15.33 -3.77
C ALA A 54 -8.86 13.87 -3.51
N VAL A 55 -7.72 13.41 -4.05
CA VAL A 55 -7.19 12.08 -3.75
C VAL A 55 -6.58 12.12 -2.36
N PRO A 56 -7.08 11.36 -1.37
CA PRO A 56 -6.52 11.34 -0.03
C PRO A 56 -5.11 10.72 -0.03
N LEU A 57 -4.37 10.94 1.05
CA LEU A 57 -3.15 10.20 1.30
C LEU A 57 -3.46 8.72 1.58
N ALA A 58 -2.58 7.84 1.12
CA ALA A 58 -2.65 6.40 1.41
C ALA A 58 -2.32 6.08 2.88
N GLY A 59 -1.80 7.05 3.64
CA GLY A 59 -1.46 6.93 5.05
C GLY A 59 -0.64 8.13 5.51
N ALA A 60 -0.01 8.02 6.68
CA ALA A 60 0.84 9.06 7.21
C ALA A 60 2.04 9.34 6.26
N PRO A 61 2.41 10.60 6.01
CA PRO A 61 3.65 10.94 5.32
C PRO A 61 4.88 10.43 6.08
N ALA A 62 5.95 10.12 5.35
CA ALA A 62 7.28 9.89 5.93
C ALA A 62 8.01 11.22 6.09
N VAL A 63 8.70 11.38 7.22
CA VAL A 63 9.52 12.57 7.49
C VAL A 63 10.98 12.15 7.57
N ASP A 64 11.76 12.58 6.58
CA ASP A 64 13.21 12.41 6.57
C ASP A 64 13.87 13.71 7.03
N ALA A 65 14.07 13.81 8.34
CA ALA A 65 14.66 14.99 8.96
C ALA A 65 16.10 15.24 8.49
N ILE A 66 16.89 14.18 8.27
CA ILE A 66 18.28 14.27 7.81
C ILE A 66 18.31 14.79 6.37
N GLY A 67 17.46 14.23 5.50
CA GLY A 67 17.30 14.68 4.12
C GLY A 67 16.48 15.97 3.96
N ALA A 68 15.98 16.55 5.05
CA ALA A 68 15.12 17.74 5.07
C ALA A 68 13.95 17.66 4.07
N ARG A 69 13.25 16.51 4.04
CA ARG A 69 12.17 16.24 3.08
C ARG A 69 11.02 15.47 3.72
N ILE A 70 9.82 15.68 3.18
CA ILE A 70 8.61 14.93 3.52
C ILE A 70 8.18 14.15 2.28
N THR A 71 7.91 12.86 2.43
CA THR A 71 7.36 12.04 1.35
C THR A 71 5.89 11.75 1.65
N ALA A 72 5.04 12.00 0.66
CA ALA A 72 3.62 11.68 0.74
C ALA A 72 3.23 10.76 -0.42
N LEU A 73 2.42 9.74 -0.14
CA LEU A 73 1.86 8.85 -1.15
C LEU A 73 0.35 8.97 -1.14
N THR A 74 -0.26 9.20 -2.29
CA THR A 74 -1.72 9.27 -2.44
C THR A 74 -2.34 7.88 -2.57
N ALA A 75 -3.63 7.77 -2.26
CA ALA A 75 -4.41 6.55 -2.46
C ALA A 75 -4.45 6.08 -3.93
N SER A 76 -4.13 6.95 -4.89
CA SER A 76 -4.01 6.60 -6.31
C SER A 76 -2.62 6.07 -6.73
N GLY A 77 -1.66 6.06 -5.80
CA GLY A 77 -0.28 5.63 -6.05
C GLY A 77 0.65 6.71 -6.63
N ALA A 78 0.24 7.99 -6.63
CA ALA A 78 1.14 9.10 -6.92
C ALA A 78 1.95 9.46 -5.67
N ALA A 79 3.28 9.53 -5.80
CA ALA A 79 4.21 9.86 -4.73
C ALA A 79 4.81 11.26 -4.94
N PHE A 80 4.73 12.08 -3.90
CA PHE A 80 5.22 13.45 -3.88
C PHE A 80 6.37 13.54 -2.89
N LEU A 81 7.46 14.19 -3.31
CA LEU A 81 8.60 14.49 -2.45
C LEU A 81 8.63 16.00 -2.22
N LEU A 82 8.34 16.41 -0.99
CA LEU A 82 8.37 17.81 -0.57
C LEU A 82 9.74 18.10 0.03
N ASP A 83 10.63 18.62 -0.81
CA ASP A 83 11.94 19.12 -0.40
C ASP A 83 11.88 20.62 -0.06
N ARG A 84 13.04 21.21 0.24
CA ARG A 84 13.16 22.65 0.53
C ARG A 84 12.62 23.53 -0.61
N GLN A 85 12.80 23.14 -1.86
CA GLN A 85 12.34 23.92 -3.02
C GLN A 85 10.81 23.89 -3.11
N ALA A 86 10.20 22.72 -2.99
CA ALA A 86 8.75 22.57 -2.94
C ALA A 86 8.14 23.34 -1.77
N MET A 87 8.74 23.28 -0.58
CA MET A 87 8.26 24.03 0.59
C MET A 87 8.38 25.55 0.39
N SER A 88 9.46 26.03 -0.23
CA SER A 88 9.63 27.46 -0.54
C SER A 88 8.58 27.94 -1.55
N ARG A 89 8.31 27.15 -2.58
CA ARG A 89 7.26 27.43 -3.58
C ARG A 89 5.85 27.25 -3.05
N ARG A 90 5.69 26.55 -1.92
CA ARG A 90 4.41 26.15 -1.31
C ARG A 90 3.55 25.26 -2.22
N VAL A 91 4.15 24.69 -3.26
CA VAL A 91 3.52 23.82 -4.24
C VAL A 91 4.51 22.72 -4.60
N GLN A 92 4.01 21.49 -4.66
CA GLN A 92 4.68 20.36 -5.32
C GLN A 92 3.74 19.82 -6.40
N ASP A 93 4.07 20.10 -7.65
CA ASP A 93 3.32 19.74 -8.85
C ASP A 93 3.98 18.60 -9.64
N ASP A 94 5.16 18.13 -9.21
CA ASP A 94 5.81 16.94 -9.75
C ASP A 94 5.55 15.73 -8.84
N ALA A 95 5.08 14.65 -9.46
CA ALA A 95 4.75 13.40 -8.78
C ALA A 95 5.38 12.23 -9.52
N ALA A 96 6.06 11.37 -8.78
CA ALA A 96 6.39 10.05 -9.29
C ALA A 96 5.08 9.25 -9.42
N MET A 97 4.84 8.69 -10.60
CA MET A 97 3.70 7.82 -10.87
C MET A 97 4.16 6.55 -11.58
N LEU A 98 3.49 5.43 -11.28
CA LEU A 98 3.70 4.22 -12.07
C LEU A 98 3.26 4.47 -13.51
N LYS A 99 4.06 4.00 -14.47
CA LYS A 99 3.64 3.83 -15.85
C LYS A 99 2.72 2.62 -15.91
N ILE A 100 1.45 2.85 -15.59
CA ILE A 100 0.43 1.81 -15.57
C ILE A 100 0.05 1.49 -17.03
N SER A 101 0.24 0.25 -17.45
CA SER A 101 -0.33 -0.23 -18.72
C SER A 101 -1.84 -0.44 -18.58
N ALA A 102 -2.59 -0.34 -19.68
CA ALA A 102 -4.05 -0.44 -19.68
C ALA A 102 -4.65 -1.71 -19.03
N ARG A 103 -3.84 -2.74 -18.74
CA ARG A 103 -4.26 -4.00 -18.13
C ARG A 103 -3.96 -4.12 -16.63
N ARG A 104 -3.20 -3.19 -16.05
CA ARG A 104 -2.87 -3.22 -14.62
C ARG A 104 -3.56 -2.03 -13.96
N SER A 105 -4.20 -2.24 -12.82
CA SER A 105 -4.80 -1.17 -12.05
C SER A 105 -4.32 -1.33 -10.61
N ILE A 106 -3.88 -0.23 -9.99
CA ILE A 106 -3.55 -0.24 -8.57
C ILE A 106 -4.86 0.01 -7.81
N PRO A 107 -5.23 -0.80 -6.80
CA PRO A 107 -6.38 -0.49 -5.93
C PRO A 107 -6.24 0.89 -5.28
N ALA A 108 -7.32 1.43 -4.72
CA ALA A 108 -7.21 2.55 -3.79
C ALA A 108 -6.38 2.12 -2.58
N LEU A 109 -5.19 2.70 -2.40
CA LEU A 109 -4.30 2.41 -1.28
C LEU A 109 -4.80 3.14 -0.03
N THR A 110 -4.80 2.45 1.10
CA THR A 110 -5.38 2.94 2.36
C THR A 110 -4.46 2.78 3.56
N ASN A 111 -3.35 2.07 3.39
CA ASN A 111 -2.33 1.89 4.40
C ASN A 111 -0.96 2.21 3.83
N CYS A 112 -0.17 2.99 4.58
CA CYS A 112 1.18 3.37 4.21
C CYS A 112 2.10 3.29 5.42
N VAL A 113 3.33 2.83 5.22
CA VAL A 113 4.37 2.74 6.25
C VAL A 113 5.65 3.42 5.80
N ASP A 114 6.27 4.12 6.74
CA ASP A 114 7.57 4.78 6.59
C ASP A 114 8.71 3.75 6.69
N LEU A 115 9.48 3.61 5.61
CA LEU A 115 10.63 2.72 5.55
C LEU A 115 11.95 3.43 5.88
N GLY A 116 11.89 4.70 6.29
CA GLY A 116 13.02 5.58 6.52
C GLY A 116 13.58 6.19 5.23
N GLN A 117 14.31 7.30 5.38
CA GLN A 117 14.99 8.01 4.29
C GLN A 117 14.04 8.45 3.16
N GLY A 118 12.78 8.75 3.50
CA GLY A 118 11.75 9.17 2.54
C GLY A 118 11.19 8.04 1.67
N ARG A 119 11.54 6.77 1.95
CA ARG A 119 10.96 5.59 1.31
C ARG A 119 9.60 5.25 1.95
N LEU A 120 8.66 4.77 1.15
CA LEU A 120 7.32 4.38 1.61
C LEU A 120 6.92 3.04 1.02
N ALA A 121 6.19 2.24 1.79
CA ALA A 121 5.41 1.12 1.25
C ALA A 121 3.92 1.33 1.54
N ALA A 122 3.06 0.91 0.62
CA ALA A 122 1.62 1.00 0.79
C ALA A 122 0.86 -0.15 0.16
N CYS A 123 -0.27 -0.49 0.76
CA CYS A 123 -1.22 -1.43 0.20
C CYS A 123 -2.65 -1.06 0.64
N ASN A 124 -3.62 -1.79 0.09
CA ASN A 124 -4.96 -1.84 0.63
C ASN A 124 -5.17 -3.20 1.29
N VAL A 125 -5.85 -3.23 2.43
CA VAL A 125 -6.34 -4.50 2.99
C VAL A 125 -7.33 -5.11 2.00
N GLY A 126 -7.24 -6.42 1.77
CA GLY A 126 -8.00 -7.11 0.73
C GLY A 126 -7.46 -6.89 -0.68
N SER A 127 -6.27 -6.30 -0.85
CA SER A 127 -5.55 -6.30 -2.14
C SER A 127 -4.24 -7.07 -2.09
N ASP A 128 -3.88 -7.65 -3.23
CA ASP A 128 -2.64 -8.36 -3.46
C ASP A 128 -1.54 -7.49 -4.10
N VAL A 129 -1.63 -6.16 -3.96
CA VAL A 129 -0.65 -5.22 -4.47
C VAL A 129 0.04 -4.48 -3.32
N LEU A 130 1.36 -4.61 -3.27
CA LEU A 130 2.23 -3.75 -2.46
C LEU A 130 2.92 -2.75 -3.38
N LEU A 131 2.67 -1.46 -3.16
CA LEU A 131 3.38 -0.36 -3.82
C LEU A 131 4.57 0.05 -2.97
N HIS A 132 5.73 0.17 -3.60
CA HIS A 132 6.96 0.58 -2.95
C HIS A 132 7.51 1.83 -3.66
N PHE A 133 7.69 2.91 -2.90
CA PHE A 133 8.30 4.15 -3.32
C PHE A 133 9.72 4.31 -2.75
N ARG A 134 10.68 4.53 -3.64
CA ARG A 134 12.11 4.70 -3.37
C ARG A 134 12.60 5.93 -4.14
N PRO A 135 12.63 7.11 -3.50
CA PRO A 135 12.89 8.37 -4.21
C PRO A 135 14.28 8.41 -4.86
N ASN A 136 15.24 7.67 -4.31
CA ASN A 136 16.62 7.67 -4.77
C ASN A 136 16.91 6.57 -5.83
N ASP A 137 15.93 5.73 -6.22
CA ASP A 137 16.12 4.76 -7.31
C ASP A 137 15.97 5.48 -8.66
N PRO A 138 17.07 5.67 -9.42
CA PRO A 138 17.06 6.47 -10.63
C PRO A 138 16.34 5.77 -11.80
N ARG A 139 16.07 4.47 -11.71
CA ARG A 139 15.43 3.69 -12.78
C ARG A 139 13.92 3.62 -12.61
N SER A 140 13.47 3.34 -11.39
CA SER A 140 12.06 3.12 -11.10
C SER A 140 11.77 3.47 -9.63
N PRO A 141 11.50 4.76 -9.33
CA PRO A 141 11.22 5.19 -7.98
C PRO A 141 9.94 4.57 -7.42
N LEU A 142 9.00 4.16 -8.28
CA LEU A 142 7.84 3.36 -7.90
C LEU A 142 7.95 1.93 -8.45
N LYS A 143 7.58 0.95 -7.64
CA LYS A 143 7.51 -0.46 -8.05
C LYS A 143 6.35 -1.15 -7.36
N THR A 144 5.65 -2.02 -8.09
CA THR A 144 4.64 -2.90 -7.50
C THR A 144 5.20 -4.31 -7.31
N THR A 145 4.85 -4.90 -6.19
CA THR A 145 5.04 -6.32 -5.91
C THR A 145 3.66 -6.96 -5.80
N LYS A 146 3.45 -8.04 -6.57
CA LYS A 146 2.25 -8.88 -6.46
C LYS A 146 2.44 -9.79 -5.24
N LEU A 147 1.51 -9.73 -4.31
CA LEU A 147 1.44 -10.63 -3.17
C LEU A 147 0.85 -11.98 -3.61
N ALA A 148 1.22 -13.05 -2.92
CA ALA A 148 0.69 -14.40 -3.19
C ALA A 148 -0.82 -14.49 -2.88
N SER A 149 -1.30 -13.65 -1.96
CA SER A 149 -2.70 -13.54 -1.54
C SER A 149 -2.93 -12.10 -1.04
N PRO A 150 -4.17 -11.59 -1.05
CA PRO A 150 -4.46 -10.25 -0.54
C PRO A 150 -3.97 -10.04 0.90
N ALA A 151 -3.52 -8.82 1.21
CA ALA A 151 -3.12 -8.45 2.55
C ALA A 151 -4.31 -8.54 3.52
N SER A 152 -4.14 -9.17 4.68
CA SER A 152 -5.19 -9.28 5.70
C SER A 152 -5.26 -8.06 6.61
N CYS A 153 -4.16 -7.34 6.78
CA CYS A 153 -4.07 -6.13 7.61
C CYS A 153 -3.02 -5.15 7.06
N SER A 154 -2.92 -3.97 7.68
CA SER A 154 -1.89 -2.98 7.36
C SER A 154 -0.48 -3.60 7.45
N PRO A 155 0.43 -3.28 6.53
CA PRO A 155 1.80 -3.76 6.62
C PRO A 155 2.49 -3.06 7.80
N CYS A 156 3.59 -3.64 8.30
CA CYS A 156 4.44 -2.99 9.30
C CYS A 156 5.92 -3.08 8.91
N VAL A 157 6.75 -2.28 9.57
CA VAL A 157 8.20 -2.27 9.35
C VAL A 157 8.88 -3.01 10.49
N TRP A 158 9.79 -3.92 10.16
CA TRP A 158 10.59 -4.65 11.13
C TRP A 158 12.07 -4.62 10.71
N GLY A 159 12.80 -3.62 11.21
CA GLY A 159 14.14 -3.30 10.72
C GLY A 159 14.11 -2.94 9.23
N GLU A 160 14.96 -3.56 8.41
CA GLU A 160 15.02 -3.35 6.95
C GLU A 160 13.99 -4.20 6.16
N LEU A 161 12.87 -4.56 6.79
CA LEU A 161 11.87 -5.45 6.21
C LEU A 161 10.47 -4.85 6.34
N ILE A 162 9.65 -5.17 5.34
CA ILE A 162 8.21 -4.94 5.32
C ILE A 162 7.55 -6.28 5.63
N VAL A 163 6.75 -6.32 6.69
CA VAL A 163 5.95 -7.49 7.05
C VAL A 163 4.56 -7.34 6.45
N VAL A 164 4.12 -8.36 5.72
CA VAL A 164 2.80 -8.37 5.08
C VAL A 164 2.08 -9.68 5.38
N PRO A 165 1.18 -9.68 6.38
CA PRO A 165 0.24 -10.77 6.60
C PRO A 165 -0.81 -10.83 5.49
N THR A 166 -1.21 -12.04 5.08
CA THR A 166 -2.19 -12.27 4.01
C THR A 166 -3.41 -13.05 4.48
N GLN A 167 -4.50 -12.97 3.73
CA GLN A 167 -5.79 -13.59 4.07
C GLN A 167 -5.76 -15.13 4.11
N VAL A 168 -4.78 -15.76 3.45
CA VAL A 168 -4.58 -17.22 3.48
C VAL A 168 -3.75 -17.70 4.69
N GLY A 169 -3.43 -16.81 5.63
CA GLY A 169 -2.71 -17.18 6.85
C GLY A 169 -1.19 -17.15 6.74
N GLN A 170 -0.66 -16.65 5.63
CA GLN A 170 0.78 -16.49 5.44
C GLN A 170 1.25 -15.11 5.91
N VAL A 171 2.48 -15.05 6.41
CA VAL A 171 3.18 -13.81 6.74
C VAL A 171 4.44 -13.73 5.89
N PHE A 172 4.48 -12.75 4.99
CA PHE A 172 5.62 -12.53 4.09
C PHE A 172 6.53 -11.42 4.62
N LEU A 173 7.83 -11.57 4.34
CA LEU A 173 8.81 -10.52 4.49
C LEU A 173 9.24 -10.02 3.13
N PHE A 174 9.29 -8.69 2.96
CA PHE A 174 9.90 -8.05 1.81
C PHE A 174 11.03 -7.15 2.26
N ASN A 175 12.12 -7.11 1.51
CA ASN A 175 13.22 -6.20 1.77
C ASN A 175 12.79 -4.75 1.48
N SER A 176 12.99 -3.84 2.44
CA SER A 176 12.59 -2.43 2.37
C SER A 176 13.35 -1.62 1.32
N GLU A 177 14.43 -2.14 0.74
CA GLU A 177 15.21 -1.44 -0.29
C GLU A 177 14.93 -1.97 -1.70
N THR A 178 14.71 -3.27 -1.84
CA THR A 178 14.59 -3.93 -3.16
C THR A 178 13.15 -4.33 -3.48
N GLY A 179 12.27 -4.39 -2.48
CA GLY A 179 10.92 -4.94 -2.58
C GLY A 179 10.89 -6.44 -2.88
N LYS A 180 12.02 -7.14 -2.81
CA LYS A 180 12.10 -8.59 -3.02
C LYS A 180 11.62 -9.33 -1.78
N GLN A 181 10.91 -10.43 -1.99
CA GLN A 181 10.55 -11.34 -0.90
C GLN A 181 11.83 -11.90 -0.25
N MET A 182 11.82 -12.00 1.08
CA MET A 182 12.92 -12.49 1.89
C MET A 182 12.53 -13.82 2.53
N GLY A 183 13.05 -14.91 1.98
CA GLY A 183 12.84 -16.25 2.51
C GLY A 183 11.42 -16.79 2.32
N SER A 184 11.18 -17.96 2.89
CA SER A 184 9.85 -18.58 2.93
C SER A 184 8.95 -17.89 3.97
N PRO A 185 7.65 -17.71 3.66
CA PRO A 185 6.70 -17.10 4.59
C PRO A 185 6.47 -17.99 5.81
N PHE A 186 6.06 -17.38 6.92
CA PHE A 186 5.48 -18.12 8.04
C PHE A 186 4.03 -18.45 7.74
N GLN A 187 3.60 -19.64 8.15
CA GLN A 187 2.23 -20.11 8.07
C GLN A 187 1.90 -20.79 9.39
N HIS A 188 0.91 -20.27 10.12
CA HIS A 188 0.40 -20.98 11.29
C HIS A 188 -0.44 -22.19 10.86
N PRO A 189 -0.65 -23.18 11.76
CA PRO A 189 -1.52 -24.31 11.48
C PRO A 189 -2.91 -23.86 11.03
N LEU A 190 -3.30 -24.24 9.81
CA LEU A 190 -4.62 -23.94 9.28
C LEU A 190 -5.60 -25.04 9.68
N THR A 191 -6.76 -24.65 10.18
CA THR A 191 -7.91 -25.54 10.27
C THR A 191 -8.75 -25.45 9.00
N PRO A 192 -9.35 -26.55 8.52
CA PRO A 192 -10.29 -26.47 7.40
C PRO A 192 -11.39 -25.44 7.68
N ASN A 193 -11.71 -24.61 6.68
CA ASN A 193 -12.70 -23.53 6.75
C ASN A 193 -12.41 -22.41 7.76
N SER A 194 -11.18 -22.27 8.27
CA SER A 194 -10.80 -21.07 9.04
C SER A 194 -10.15 -20.02 8.14
N GLU A 195 -10.69 -18.81 8.13
CA GLU A 195 -10.01 -17.63 7.61
C GLU A 195 -9.02 -17.09 8.64
N SER A 196 -7.89 -16.58 8.18
CA SER A 196 -6.88 -15.99 9.06
C SER A 196 -7.11 -14.50 9.18
N ASN A 197 -7.53 -14.05 10.36
CA ASN A 197 -7.80 -12.65 10.64
C ASN A 197 -6.60 -12.01 11.34
N TRP A 198 -5.44 -12.02 10.68
CA TRP A 198 -4.24 -11.42 11.25
C TRP A 198 -4.51 -9.99 11.72
N LEU A 199 -4.21 -9.73 12.99
CA LEU A 199 -4.19 -8.36 13.49
C LEU A 199 -2.93 -7.65 13.00
N PRO A 200 -2.93 -6.31 12.90
CA PRO A 200 -1.74 -5.53 12.61
C PRO A 200 -0.58 -5.96 13.52
N PRO A 201 0.59 -6.33 12.96
CA PRO A 201 1.70 -6.81 13.77
C PRO A 201 2.24 -5.72 14.70
N ALA A 202 2.81 -6.15 15.82
CA ALA A 202 3.48 -5.29 16.78
C ALA A 202 4.98 -5.57 16.79
N ILE A 203 5.80 -4.50 16.96
CA ILE A 203 7.26 -4.60 17.05
C ILE A 203 7.69 -4.28 18.47
N TYR A 204 8.04 -5.30 19.24
CA TYR A 204 8.55 -5.13 20.59
C TYR A 204 10.05 -4.82 20.56
N ARG A 205 10.50 -3.87 21.40
CA ARG A 205 11.88 -3.38 21.48
C ARG A 205 12.49 -3.01 20.12
N PRO A 206 11.98 -1.98 19.42
CA PRO A 206 12.53 -1.56 18.13
C PRO A 206 14.05 -1.33 18.20
N GLY A 207 14.79 -1.86 17.21
CA GLY A 207 16.26 -1.83 17.18
C GLY A 207 16.87 -3.20 16.85
N LYS A 208 18.10 -3.44 17.33
CA LYS A 208 18.83 -4.70 17.06
C LYS A 208 18.12 -5.93 17.61
N ASP A 209 17.45 -5.79 18.74
CA ASP A 209 16.75 -6.88 19.44
C ASP A 209 15.23 -6.88 19.17
N SER A 210 14.82 -6.27 18.06
CA SER A 210 13.40 -6.15 17.73
C SER A 210 12.73 -7.49 17.50
N GLN A 211 11.57 -7.68 18.13
CA GLN A 211 10.78 -8.91 18.06
C GLN A 211 9.47 -8.61 17.33
N LEU A 212 9.13 -9.47 16.37
CA LEU A 212 7.88 -9.39 15.63
C LEU A 212 6.82 -10.21 16.35
N ILE A 213 5.76 -9.54 16.82
CA ILE A 213 4.62 -10.17 17.50
C ILE A 213 3.40 -10.10 16.59
N LEU A 214 2.75 -11.24 16.38
CA LEU A 214 1.50 -11.34 15.62
C LEU A 214 0.42 -12.04 16.43
N SER A 215 -0.83 -11.76 16.07
CA SER A 215 -1.97 -12.56 16.46
C SER A 215 -2.72 -13.01 15.22
N ASP A 216 -3.16 -14.27 15.20
CA ASP A 216 -4.11 -14.78 14.21
C ASP A 216 -5.52 -14.14 14.32
N GLY A 217 -5.72 -13.27 15.32
CA GLY A 217 -6.99 -12.60 15.62
C GLY A 217 -8.00 -13.50 16.30
N ASN A 218 -7.61 -14.72 16.67
CA ASN A 218 -8.50 -15.72 17.21
C ASN A 218 -7.96 -16.30 18.52
N ARG A 219 -6.98 -17.20 18.45
CA ARG A 219 -6.59 -18.02 19.61
C ARG A 219 -5.11 -17.96 19.94
N ALA A 220 -4.28 -17.42 19.06
CA ALA A 220 -2.85 -17.51 19.20
C ALA A 220 -2.13 -16.17 19.06
N LEU A 221 -1.07 -16.04 19.85
CA LEU A 221 -0.02 -15.07 19.68
C LEU A 221 1.27 -15.77 19.28
N TYR A 222 1.96 -15.17 18.33
CA TYR A 222 3.22 -15.65 17.81
C TYR A 222 4.29 -14.61 18.02
N ARG A 223 5.40 -14.99 18.66
CA ARG A 223 6.65 -14.28 18.53
C ARG A 223 7.44 -14.92 17.39
N LEU A 224 7.59 -14.19 16.29
CA LEU A 224 8.33 -14.67 15.13
C LEU A 224 9.78 -14.21 15.17
N ASN A 225 10.66 -15.08 14.68
CA ASN A 225 12.05 -14.76 14.38
C ASN A 225 12.43 -15.19 12.96
N ARG A 226 13.59 -14.71 12.50
CA ARG A 226 14.17 -15.10 11.21
C ARG A 226 15.14 -16.24 11.45
N SER A 227 14.98 -17.33 10.72
CA SER A 227 15.94 -18.44 10.69
C SER A 227 16.61 -18.52 9.33
N ALA A 228 17.91 -18.81 9.32
CA ALA A 228 18.68 -18.99 8.09
C ALA A 228 18.71 -20.46 7.61
N THR A 229 18.30 -21.40 8.44
CA THR A 229 18.48 -22.85 8.23
C THR A 229 17.14 -23.57 8.34
N PRO A 230 16.79 -24.50 7.42
CA PRO A 230 17.59 -24.99 6.28
C PRO A 230 17.70 -23.99 5.12
N GLN A 231 16.74 -23.08 5.00
CA GLN A 231 16.80 -21.92 4.10
C GLN A 231 16.25 -20.70 4.86
N PRO A 232 16.51 -19.47 4.41
CA PRO A 232 15.94 -18.28 5.03
C PRO A 232 14.41 -18.37 5.12
N HIS A 233 13.85 -18.27 6.32
CA HIS A 233 12.41 -18.29 6.55
C HIS A 233 12.02 -17.59 7.86
N LEU A 234 10.73 -17.29 7.99
CA LEU A 234 10.13 -16.93 9.28
C LEU A 234 9.68 -18.19 10.01
N GLN A 235 9.96 -18.25 11.30
CA GLN A 235 9.46 -19.32 12.18
C GLN A 235 8.93 -18.71 13.48
N ALA A 236 7.98 -19.39 14.12
CA ALA A 236 7.55 -19.06 15.47
C ALA A 236 8.61 -19.52 16.46
N GLU A 237 9.11 -18.59 17.26
CA GLU A 237 10.00 -18.88 18.39
C GLU A 237 9.18 -19.25 19.62
N VAL A 238 8.06 -18.55 19.82
CA VAL A 238 7.10 -18.80 20.91
C VAL A 238 5.70 -18.68 20.33
N GLU A 239 4.84 -19.61 20.73
CA GLU A 239 3.40 -19.58 20.52
C GLU A 239 2.72 -19.56 21.88
N GLY A 240 1.73 -18.67 22.04
CA GLY A 240 0.93 -18.56 23.25
C GLY A 240 -0.55 -18.61 22.92
N GLU A 241 -1.30 -19.46 23.62
CA GLU A 241 -2.76 -19.49 23.51
C GLU A 241 -3.39 -18.39 24.38
N VAL A 242 -4.34 -17.66 23.82
CA VAL A 242 -5.01 -16.52 24.47
C VAL A 242 -6.46 -16.82 24.87
N GLY A 243 -6.86 -18.09 24.72
CA GLY A 243 -8.17 -18.58 25.14
C GLY A 243 -9.25 -18.42 24.07
N PRO A 244 -10.54 -18.57 24.46
CA PRO A 244 -11.65 -18.67 23.51
C PRO A 244 -12.16 -17.32 22.99
N SER A 245 -11.67 -16.20 23.55
CA SER A 245 -12.14 -14.87 23.18
C SER A 245 -11.18 -14.24 22.17
N PRO A 246 -11.60 -14.00 20.92
CA PRO A 246 -10.74 -13.45 19.89
C PRO A 246 -10.28 -12.04 20.26
N PHE A 247 -9.03 -11.72 19.94
CA PHE A 247 -8.57 -10.34 20.00
C PHE A 247 -9.30 -9.50 18.94
N ASN A 248 -9.97 -8.45 19.38
CA ASN A 248 -10.58 -7.45 18.52
C ASN A 248 -9.84 -6.10 18.56
N THR A 249 -8.74 -6.02 19.29
CA THR A 249 -7.90 -4.82 19.44
C THR A 249 -6.51 -5.04 18.87
N ARG A 250 -5.92 -3.99 18.29
CA ARG A 250 -4.53 -4.02 17.84
C ARG A 250 -3.59 -4.36 19.00
N LEU A 251 -2.58 -5.17 18.71
CA LEU A 251 -1.49 -5.38 19.66
C LEU A 251 -0.74 -4.06 19.85
N SER A 252 -0.59 -3.65 21.10
CA SER A 252 0.25 -2.53 21.49
C SER A 252 1.37 -3.08 22.37
N VAL A 253 2.58 -2.64 22.09
CA VAL A 253 3.79 -3.02 22.82
C VAL A 253 4.37 -1.73 23.38
N ILE A 254 4.64 -1.75 24.69
CA ILE A 254 5.26 -0.66 25.45
C ILE A 254 6.78 -0.84 25.42
#